data_AF-A0A075GPK3-F1
#
_entry.id   AF-A0A075GPK3-F1
#
_cell.length_a   1.000
_cell.length_b   1.000
_cell.length_c   1.000
_cell.angle_alpha   90.00
_cell.angle_beta   90.00
_cell.angle_gamma   90.00
#
_symmetry.space_group_name_H-M   'P 1'
#
loop_
_entity.id
_entity.type
_entity.pdbx_description
1 polymer ?
#
loop_
_entity_poly.entity_id
_entity_poly.type
_entity_poly.pdbx_seq_one_letter_code
_entity_poly.pdbx_strand_id
1 'polypeptide(L)' 'MKVLQRKFYMNDTKQVAKDLLGKTLVRKIGKHVLSGVIIETEAYKGKNDPASHASRKKN' A
#
# COMPACT_ATOMS: atom_id res chain seq x y z
N MET A 1 -17.79 -6.55 -2.38
CA MET A 1 -16.43 -6.06 -2.67
C MET A 1 -15.48 -7.25 -2.71
N LYS A 2 -14.57 -7.32 -3.70
CA LYS A 2 -13.62 -8.43 -3.80
C LYS A 2 -12.29 -8.03 -3.16
N VAL A 3 -11.84 -8.83 -2.19
CA VAL A 3 -10.51 -8.63 -1.58
C VAL A 3 -9.43 -8.83 -2.63
N LEU A 4 -8.50 -7.87 -2.73
CA LEU A 4 -7.36 -7.96 -3.61
C LEU A 4 -6.47 -9.14 -3.19
N GLN A 5 -6.12 -9.98 -4.17
CA GLN A 5 -5.34 -11.19 -3.94
C GLN A 5 -3.88 -10.85 -3.66
N ARG A 6 -3.13 -11.74 -2.98
CA ARG A 6 -1.70 -11.54 -2.69
C ARG A 6 -0.89 -11.12 -3.92
N LYS A 7 -1.20 -11.72 -5.09
CA LYS A 7 -0.55 -11.41 -6.37
C LYS A 7 -0.61 -9.93 -6.78
N PHE A 8 -1.64 -9.19 -6.35
CA PHE A 8 -1.75 -7.76 -6.61
C PHE A 8 -0.60 -6.98 -5.95
N TYR A 9 -0.23 -7.37 -4.73
CA TYR A 9 0.80 -6.71 -3.94
C TYR A 9 2.23 -7.18 -4.29
N MET A 10 2.38 -8.27 -5.05
CA MET A 10 3.67 -8.85 -5.43
C MET A 10 4.17 -8.29 -6.77
N ASN A 11 4.20 -6.97 -6.89
CA ASN A 11 4.69 -6.25 -8.07
C ASN A 11 5.68 -5.15 -7.65
N ASP A 12 6.33 -4.46 -8.60
CA ASP A 12 7.19 -3.30 -8.29
C ASP A 12 6.43 -2.26 -7.46
N THR A 13 7.06 -1.75 -6.39
CA THR A 13 6.44 -0.84 -5.43
C THR A 13 5.81 0.39 -6.10
N LYS A 14 6.42 0.94 -7.16
CA LYS A 14 5.88 2.10 -7.89
C LYS A 14 4.61 1.73 -8.65
N GLN A 15 4.55 0.51 -9.21
CA GLN A 15 3.37 0.02 -9.89
C GLN A 15 2.24 -0.24 -8.88
N VAL A 16 2.54 -0.90 -7.76
CA VAL A 16 1.55 -1.15 -6.70
C VAL A 16 0.96 0.15 -6.16
N ALA A 17 1.79 1.18 -5.92
CA ALA A 17 1.30 2.49 -5.47
C ALA A 17 0.29 3.09 -6.46
N LYS A 18 0.61 3.11 -7.75
CA LYS A 18 -0.33 3.58 -8.80
C LYS A 18 -1.60 2.73 -8.85
N ASP A 19 -1.47 1.41 -8.80
CA ASP A 19 -2.59 0.48 -8.92
C ASP A 19 -3.53 0.54 -7.70
N LEU A 20 -3.04 0.99 -6.55
CA LEU A 20 -3.82 1.22 -5.34
C LEU A 20 -4.76 2.44 -5.46
N LEU A 21 -4.47 3.41 -6.32
CA LEU A 21 -5.36 4.54 -6.55
C LEU A 21 -6.74 4.06 -7.04
N GLY A 22 -7.79 4.64 -6.47
CA GLY A 22 -9.18 4.25 -6.72
C GLY A 22 -9.61 2.93 -6.06
N LYS A 23 -8.71 2.20 -5.37
CA LYS A 23 -9.10 1.02 -4.58
C LYS A 23 -9.70 1.47 -3.25
N THR A 24 -10.55 0.63 -2.67
CA THR A 24 -11.18 0.91 -1.37
C THR A 24 -10.43 0.20 -0.25
N LEU A 25 -9.96 0.98 0.73
CA LEU A 25 -9.50 0.46 2.00
C LEU A 25 -10.71 0.19 2.90
N VAL A 26 -10.78 -1.00 3.48
CA VAL A 26 -11.90 -1.42 4.34
C VAL A 26 -11.37 -1.82 5.70
N ARG A 27 -11.97 -1.30 6.77
CA ARG A 27 -11.66 -1.63 8.16
C ARG A 27 -12.93 -2.08 8.88
N LYS A 28 -12.93 -3.33 9.36
CA LYS A 28 -13.99 -3.87 10.21
C LYS A 28 -13.63 -3.73 11.69
N ILE A 29 -14.51 -3.14 12.50
CA ILE A 29 -14.36 -2.95 13.95
C ILE A 29 -15.61 -3.50 14.64
N GLY A 30 -15.54 -4.74 15.12
CA GLY A 30 -16.69 -5.48 15.61
C GLY A 30 -17.78 -5.60 14.54
N LYS A 31 -18.92 -4.94 14.76
CA LYS A 31 -20.05 -4.88 13.82
C LYS A 31 -19.97 -3.71 12.82
N HIS A 32 -19.09 -2.73 13.04
CA HIS A 32 -18.96 -1.56 12.18
C HIS A 32 -17.99 -1.82 11.03
N VAL A 33 -18.31 -1.24 9.86
CA VAL A 33 -17.45 -1.24 8.67
C VAL A 33 -17.15 0.21 8.31
N LEU A 34 -15.87 0.57 8.32
CA LEU A 34 -15.34 1.83 7.82
C LEU A 34 -14.71 1.57 6.45
N SER A 35 -14.88 2.50 5.52
CA SER A 35 -14.25 2.41 4.20
C SER A 35 -13.93 3.77 3.62
N GLY A 36 -12.88 3.82 2.78
CA GLY A 36 -12.52 5.01 2.01
C GLY A 36 -11.82 4.64 0.72
N VAL A 37 -11.94 5.49 -0.29
CA VAL A 37 -11.20 5.34 -1.56
C VAL A 37 -9.80 5.92 -1.37
N ILE A 38 -8.79 5.18 -1.81
CA ILE A 38 -7.40 5.63 -1.83
C ILE A 38 -7.25 6.64 -2.97
N ILE A 39 -6.99 7.89 -2.61
CA ILE A 39 -6.80 9.00 -3.56
C ILE A 39 -5.33 9.41 -3.73
N GLU A 40 -4.47 8.98 -2.82
CA GLU A 40 -3.05 9.33 -2.80
C GLU A 40 -2.23 8.16 -2.27
N THR A 41 -1.03 7.98 -2.83
CA THR A 41 -0.07 6.94 -2.45
C THR A 41 1.36 7.41 -2.72
N GLU A 42 2.30 6.95 -1.90
CA GLU A 42 3.74 7.15 -2.12
C GLU A 42 4.45 5.79 -2.27
N ALA A 43 5.49 5.74 -3.09
CA ALA A 43 6.28 4.54 -3.32
C ALA A 43 7.71 4.71 -2.80
N TYR A 44 8.08 3.92 -1.80
CA TYR A 44 9.42 3.92 -1.22
C TYR A 44 10.24 2.72 -1.69
N LYS A 45 11.38 2.93 -2.35
CA LYS A 45 12.20 1.84 -2.96
C LYS A 45 13.26 1.21 -2.04
N GLY A 46 13.14 1.41 -0.73
CA GLY A 46 14.00 0.79 0.26
C GLY A 46 15.45 1.24 0.15
N LYS A 47 16.38 0.31 -0.07
CA LYS A 47 17.85 0.55 -0.04
C LYS A 47 18.31 1.68 -0.95
N ASN A 48 17.66 1.88 -2.10
CA ASN A 48 18.07 2.86 -3.10
C ASN A 48 17.28 4.19 -2.99
N ASP A 49 16.53 4.36 -1.92
CA ASP A 49 15.66 5.50 -1.71
C ASP A 49 15.99 6.15 -0.37
N PRO A 50 16.79 7.23 -0.32
CA PRO A 50 17.19 7.89 0.92
C PRO A 50 16.03 8.36 1.80
N ALA A 51 14.84 8.58 1.23
CA ALA A 51 13.64 8.95 1.99
C ALA A 51 12.98 7.73 2.67
N SER A 52 13.31 6.51 2.25
CA SER A 52 12.80 5.29 2.88
C SER A 52 13.48 5.02 4.22
N HIS A 53 12.71 4.60 5.23
CA HIS A 53 13.28 4.06 6.47
C HIS A 53 14.14 2.81 6.26
N ALA A 54 13.94 2.07 5.16
CA ALA A 54 14.74 0.90 4.83
C ALA A 54 16.03 1.24 4.02
N SER A 55 16.31 2.53 3.80
CA SER A 55 17.50 3.00 3.06
C SER A 55 18.80 2.73 3.80
N ARG A 56 18.76 2.83 5.13
CA ARG A 56 19.90 2.57 6.01
C ARG A 56 19.58 1.31 6.81
N LYS A 57 20.47 0.32 6.79
CA LYS A 57 20.42 -0.76 7.78
C LYS A 57 20.48 -0.11 9.16
N LYS A 58 19.47 -0.32 10.01
CA LYS A 58 19.71 -0.29 11.45
C LYS A 58 20.59 -1.50 11.74
N ASN A 59 21.86 -1.23 12.06
CA ASN A 59 22.73 -2.23 12.69
C ASN A 59 22.18 -2.56 14.08
#